data_AF-A0A2E8H5R4-F1
#
_entry.id   AF-A0A2E8H5R4-F1
#
_cell.length_a   1.000
_cell.length_b   1.000
_cell.length_c   1.000
_cell.angle_alpha   90.00
_cell.angle_beta   90.00
_cell.angle_gamma   90.00
#
_symmetry.space_group_name_H-M   'P 1'
#
loop_
_entity.id
_entity.type
_entity.pdbx_description
1 polymer ?
#
loop_
_entity_poly.entity_id
_entity_poly.type
_entity_poly.pdbx_seq_one_letter_code
_entity_poly.pdbx_strand_id
1 'polypeptide(L)'
;MFLNKVIFNKTKIPALNAVLDVTQLRQRVISNNIANVSTAGYRKQDLRFQEYLNSFVRKPAVEGTVTDPRHMEVPQPVSAPEVYEPESGLNDTGL
;
A
#
# COMPACT_ATOMS: atom_id res chain seq x y z
N MET A 1 -19.81 -0.73 -22.52
CA MET A 1 -18.41 -1.21 -22.59
C MET A 1 -17.40 -0.17 -23.14
N PHE A 2 -17.83 0.85 -23.89
CA PHE A 2 -16.92 1.87 -24.47
C PHE A 2 -16.37 2.89 -23.45
N LEU A 3 -17.20 3.37 -22.51
CA LEU A 3 -16.84 4.38 -21.50
C LEU A 3 -15.70 3.91 -20.56
N ASN A 4 -15.76 2.67 -20.08
CA ASN A 4 -14.69 2.10 -19.24
C ASN A 4 -13.33 2.07 -19.94
N LYS A 5 -13.31 1.79 -21.25
CA LYS A 5 -12.05 1.65 -22.00
C LYS A 5 -11.44 3.00 -22.38
N VAL A 6 -12.26 4.00 -22.70
CA VAL A 6 -11.80 5.30 -23.17
C VAL A 6 -11.55 6.27 -22.01
N ILE A 7 -12.47 6.36 -21.04
CA ILE A 7 -12.32 7.31 -19.93
C ILE A 7 -11.39 6.73 -18.87
N PHE A 8 -11.64 5.51 -18.40
CA PHE A 8 -10.88 5.00 -17.26
C PHE A 8 -9.49 4.47 -17.64
N ASN A 9 -9.30 3.96 -18.86
CA ASN A 9 -8.02 3.33 -19.23
C ASN A 9 -7.04 4.26 -19.98
N LYS A 10 -7.50 5.37 -20.59
CA LYS A 10 -6.62 6.36 -21.25
C LYS A 10 -6.31 7.59 -20.39
N THR A 11 -6.98 7.77 -19.25
CA THR A 11 -6.75 8.91 -18.35
C THR A 11 -6.05 8.47 -17.07
N LYS A 12 -5.60 9.42 -16.26
CA LYS A 12 -4.93 9.16 -14.97
C LYS A 12 -5.90 8.81 -13.83
N ILE A 13 -7.20 8.62 -14.11
CA ILE A 13 -8.23 8.31 -13.11
C ILE A 13 -7.92 7.07 -12.25
N PRO A 14 -7.38 5.96 -12.78
CA PRO A 14 -7.04 4.80 -11.95
C PRO A 14 -5.99 5.10 -10.88
N ALA A 15 -4.98 5.93 -11.21
CA ALA A 15 -3.97 6.35 -10.26
C ALA A 15 -4.57 7.27 -9.18
N LEU A 16 -5.52 8.13 -9.54
CA LEU A 16 -6.22 8.98 -8.59
C LEU A 16 -7.05 8.16 -7.60
N ASN A 17 -7.78 7.15 -8.08
CA ASN A 17 -8.51 6.23 -7.20
C ASN A 17 -7.55 5.49 -6.25
N ALA A 18 -6.42 4.99 -6.76
CA ALA A 18 -5.41 4.33 -5.94
C ALA A 18 -4.85 5.28 -4.85
N VAL A 19 -4.59 6.54 -5.19
CA VAL A 19 -4.17 7.56 -4.20
C VAL A 19 -5.27 7.77 -3.17
N LEU A 20 -6.53 7.90 -3.59
CA LEU A 20 -7.66 8.09 -2.69
C LEU A 20 -7.80 6.92 -1.70
N ASP A 21 -7.80 5.69 -2.18
CA ASP A 21 -7.92 4.48 -1.35
C ASP A 21 -6.81 4.42 -0.29
N VAL A 22 -5.58 4.77 -0.68
CA VAL A 22 -4.43 4.76 0.23
C VAL A 22 -4.49 5.91 1.22
N THR A 23 -4.90 7.11 0.80
CA THR A 23 -5.06 8.24 1.73
C THR A 23 -6.10 7.95 2.80
N GLN A 24 -7.21 7.31 2.42
CA GLN A 24 -8.23 6.84 3.35
C GLN A 24 -7.69 5.77 4.31
N LEU A 25 -6.91 4.81 3.81
CA LEU A 25 -6.29 3.79 4.67
C LEU A 25 -5.27 4.39 5.63
N ARG A 26 -4.41 5.31 5.16
CA ARG A 26 -3.46 6.05 6.01
C ARG A 26 -4.18 6.82 7.10
N GLN A 27 -5.30 7.48 6.79
CA GLN A 27 -6.08 8.19 7.79
C GLN A 27 -6.57 7.25 8.89
N ARG A 28 -7.05 6.05 8.54
CA ARG A 28 -7.47 5.05 9.53
C ARG A 28 -6.32 4.57 10.40
N VAL A 29 -5.15 4.32 9.81
CA VAL A 29 -3.93 3.91 10.55
C VAL A 29 -3.52 5.01 11.54
N ILE A 30 -3.49 6.27 11.11
CA ILE A 30 -3.20 7.42 11.99
C ILE A 30 -4.23 7.51 13.11
N SER A 31 -5.53 7.41 12.80
CA SER A 31 -6.58 7.41 13.82
C SER A 31 -6.44 6.26 14.82
N ASN A 32 -6.03 5.06 14.37
CA ASN A 32 -5.78 3.91 15.23
C ASN A 32 -4.57 4.15 16.14
N ASN A 33 -3.48 4.68 15.59
CA ASN A 33 -2.30 5.04 16.37
C ASN A 33 -2.61 6.09 17.45
N ILE A 34 -3.40 7.12 17.11
CA ILE A 34 -3.81 8.16 18.07
C ILE A 34 -4.71 7.55 19.16
N ALA A 35 -5.66 6.70 18.78
CA ALA A 35 -6.56 6.06 19.74
C ALA A 35 -5.84 5.15 20.74
N ASN A 36 -4.76 4.48 20.31
CA ASN A 36 -4.00 3.54 21.12
C ASN A 36 -2.67 4.09 21.66
N VAL A 37 -2.41 5.40 21.54
CA VAL A 37 -1.15 6.01 21.96
C VAL A 37 -0.84 5.75 23.45
N SER A 38 -1.85 5.85 24.32
CA SER A 38 -1.70 5.62 25.76
C SER A 38 -1.86 4.15 26.18
N THR A 39 -2.02 3.22 25.22
CA THR A 39 -2.13 1.79 25.53
C THR A 39 -0.73 1.21 25.71
N ALA A 40 -0.43 0.75 26.93
CA ALA A 40 0.86 0.14 27.26
C ALA A 40 1.17 -1.05 26.34
N GLY A 41 2.37 -1.05 25.76
CA GLY A 41 2.82 -2.09 24.84
C GLY A 41 2.25 -2.03 23.42
N TYR A 42 1.49 -0.98 23.07
CA TYR A 42 1.07 -0.76 21.70
C TYR A 42 2.27 -0.42 20.79
N ARG A 43 2.25 -0.96 19.57
CA ARG A 43 3.21 -0.63 18.51
C ARG A 43 2.52 0.16 17.42
N LYS A 44 3.12 1.28 17.04
CA LYS A 44 2.60 2.11 15.96
C LYS A 44 2.57 1.31 14.66
N GLN A 45 1.52 1.51 13.88
CA GLN A 45 1.39 0.97 12.54
C GLN A 45 1.71 2.07 11.53
N ASP A 46 2.35 1.71 10.42
CA ASP A 46 2.64 2.60 9.30
C ASP A 46 2.29 1.91 7.97
N LEU A 47 2.19 2.70 6.90
CA LEU A 47 1.71 2.24 5.61
C LEU A 47 2.77 2.48 4.52
N ARG A 48 3.07 1.41 3.76
CA ARG A 48 3.98 1.42 2.60
C ARG A 48 3.32 2.05 1.37
N PHE A 49 3.25 3.38 1.37
CA PHE A 49 2.60 4.17 0.31
C PHE A 49 3.40 4.19 -1.00
N GLN A 50 4.72 4.37 -0.88
CA GLN A 50 5.58 4.68 -2.02
C GLN A 50 5.64 3.50 -3.00
N GLU A 51 5.74 2.28 -2.47
CA GLU A 51 5.84 1.04 -3.24
C GLU A 51 4.54 0.76 -4.02
N TYR A 52 3.39 0.96 -3.36
CA TYR A 52 2.08 0.79 -4.00
C TYR A 52 1.84 1.85 -5.08
N LEU A 53 2.09 3.14 -4.82
CA LEU A 53 1.92 4.17 -5.86
C LEU A 53 2.86 3.94 -7.04
N ASN A 54 4.11 3.54 -6.76
CA ASN A 54 5.09 3.21 -7.79
C ASN A 54 4.63 2.06 -8.68
N SER A 55 3.84 1.10 -8.19
CA SER A 55 3.32 0.00 -9.01
C SER A 55 2.33 0.46 -10.09
N PHE A 56 1.56 1.54 -9.84
CA PHE A 56 0.65 2.12 -10.84
C PHE A 56 1.35 3.07 -11.82
N VAL A 57 2.39 3.78 -11.36
CA VAL A 57 3.15 4.73 -12.19
C VAL A 57 4.18 4.02 -13.05
N ARG A 58 4.89 3.04 -12.47
CA ARG A 58 5.90 2.22 -13.14
C ARG A 58 5.33 0.82 -13.36
N LYS A 59 4.65 0.64 -14.49
CA LYS A 59 4.29 -0.72 -14.93
C LYS A 59 5.59 -1.50 -15.19
N PRO A 60 5.74 -2.72 -14.66
CA PRO A 60 6.89 -3.55 -14.98
C PRO A 60 6.91 -3.80 -16.49
N ALA A 61 8.09 -3.71 -17.10
CA ALA A 61 8.25 -3.90 -18.54
C ALA A 61 7.95 -5.35 -18.98
N VAL A 62 7.96 -6.29 -18.03
CA VAL A 62 7.76 -7.72 -18.26
C VAL A 62 6.97 -8.30 -17.09
N GLU A 63 5.87 -9.00 -17.36
CA GLU A 63 5.18 -9.86 -16.40
C GLU A 63 5.78 -11.27 -16.50
N GLY A 64 6.42 -11.74 -15.43
CA GLY A 64 7.02 -13.07 -15.38
C GLY A 64 6.05 -14.12 -14.84
N THR A 65 6.09 -15.34 -15.40
CA THR A 65 5.43 -16.51 -14.83
C THR A 65 6.48 -17.47 -14.29
N VAL A 66 6.29 -17.96 -13.06
CA VAL A 66 7.17 -18.97 -12.48
C VAL A 66 6.68 -20.34 -12.95
N THR A 67 7.38 -20.93 -13.92
CA THR A 67 7.05 -22.24 -14.49
C THR A 67 7.79 -23.40 -13.82
N ASP A 68 8.90 -23.12 -13.13
CA ASP A 68 9.67 -24.10 -12.35
C ASP A 68 9.97 -23.50 -10.97
N PRO A 69 9.93 -24.30 -9.88
CA PRO A 69 10.23 -23.86 -8.52
C PRO A 69 11.64 -23.26 -8.33
N ARG A 70 12.57 -23.50 -9.26
CA ARG A 70 13.95 -22.99 -9.22
C ARG A 70 14.14 -21.66 -9.95
N HIS A 71 13.10 -21.11 -10.57
CA HIS A 71 13.19 -19.82 -11.24
C HIS A 71 13.21 -18.66 -10.23
N MET A 72 13.94 -17.60 -10.58
CA MET A 72 13.86 -16.33 -9.84
C MET A 72 12.50 -15.68 -10.10
N GLU A 73 11.86 -15.24 -9.03
CA GLU A 73 10.61 -14.49 -9.10
C GLU A 73 10.85 -13.12 -9.74
N VAL A 74 10.07 -12.81 -10.78
CA VAL A 74 10.04 -11.45 -11.34
C VAL A 74 9.13 -10.59 -10.46
N PRO A 75 9.57 -9.40 -10.03
CA PRO A 75 8.78 -8.53 -9.16
C PRO A 75 7.43 -8.21 -9.79
N GLN A 76 6.35 -8.56 -9.08
CA GLN A 76 5.00 -8.21 -9.49
C GLN A 76 4.60 -6.83 -8.97
N PRO A 77 3.69 -6.12 -9.66
CA PRO A 77 3.11 -4.90 -9.12
C PRO A 77 2.48 -5.18 -7.75
N VAL A 78 2.77 -4.32 -6.77
CA VAL A 78 2.13 -4.40 -5.45
C VAL A 78 0.62 -4.26 -5.63
N SER A 79 -0.14 -5.29 -5.25
CA SER A 79 -1.58 -5.39 -5.51
C SER A 79 -2.45 -4.69 -4.46
N ALA A 80 -1.90 -4.41 -3.27
CA ALA A 80 -2.59 -3.71 -2.19
C ALA A 80 -1.60 -2.94 -1.29
N PRO A 81 -2.02 -1.83 -0.67
CA PRO A 81 -1.20 -1.14 0.31
C PRO A 81 -0.97 -2.01 1.55
N GLU A 82 0.29 -2.14 1.95
CA GLU A 82 0.71 -2.95 3.10
C GLU A 82 0.82 -2.05 4.35
N VAL A 83 0.15 -2.47 5.43
CA VAL A 83 0.31 -1.88 6.76
C VAL A 83 1.29 -2.74 7.54
N TYR A 84 2.32 -2.12 8.12
CA TYR A 84 3.37 -2.79 8.86
C TYR A 84 3.59 -2.11 10.21
N GLU A 85 4.11 -2.85 11.19
CA GLU A 85 4.56 -2.31 12.47
C GLU A 85 6.07 -2.04 12.37
N PRO A 86 6.54 -0.80 12.20
CA PRO A 86 7.96 -0.50 12.31
C PRO A 86 8.51 -0.91 13.67
N GLU A 87 9.78 -1.33 13.73
CA GLU A 87 10.47 -1.73 14.98
C GLU A 87 10.69 -0.58 15.98
N SER A 88 10.12 0.59 15.71
CA SER A 88 10.12 1.76 16.58
C SER A 88 9.34 1.49 17.86
N GLY A 89 9.88 2.02 18.97
CA GLY A 89 9.62 1.68 20.37
C GLY A 89 8.16 1.43 20.77
N LEU A 90 8.01 0.41 21.63
CA LEU A 90 6.82 0.14 22.44
C LEU A 90 6.36 1.42 23.13
N ASN A 91 5.06 1.68 23.14
CA ASN A 91 4.49 2.72 23.98
C ASN A 91 4.64 2.31 25.45
N ASP A 92 5.63 2.90 26.12
CA ASP A 92 5.95 2.72 27.54
C ASP A 92 5.48 3.91 28.40
N THR A 93 4.94 4.97 27.78
CA THR A 93 4.78 6.27 28.44
C THR A 93 3.58 6.42 29.36
N GLY A 94 2.61 5.49 29.40
CA GLY A 94 1.53 5.48 30.41
C GLY A 94 0.72 6.78 30.59
N LEU A 95 0.80 7.70 29.62
CA LEU A 95 0.17 9.02 29.54
C LEU A 95 -0.40 9.16 28.13
#